data_AF-A0A5N6YCC3-F1
#
_entry.id   AF-A0A5N6YCC3-F1
#
_cell.length_a   1.000
_cell.length_b   1.000
_cell.length_c   1.000
_cell.angle_alpha   90.00
_cell.angle_beta   90.00
_cell.angle_gamma   90.00
#
_symmetry.space_group_name_H-M   'P 1'
#
loop_
_entity.id
_entity.type
_entity.pdbx_description
1 polymer ?
#
loop_
_entity_poly.entity_id
_entity_poly.type
_entity_poly.pdbx_seq_one_letter_code
_entity_poly.pdbx_strand_id
1 'polypeptide(L)'
;MERPELVLFVARASSEEEGWQDYLRNSLLYTRNAYVRHYGPLAEELPFLVFAQSSNRRFPSDPVPRTITALLTSGRETGRPVVLVINGWDGLSTNPIVLVDLFEAWMHEVDITLRVFAGNPRRFFEVSVVHAIEAIRGDHEDDDEAPVLPSDTKIFVDKVHAYYLMGITGNSSPRSAAVPRGESRLNGVSEARSPSSEVGDGSYSASMGDSL
;
A
#
# COMPACT_ATOMS: atom_id res chain seq x y z
N MET A 1 30.19 15.48 -16.13
CA MET A 1 29.58 14.17 -16.45
C MET A 1 28.49 13.96 -15.44
N GLU A 2 27.23 13.83 -15.88
CA GLU A 2 26.13 13.43 -15.01
C GLU A 2 26.44 12.05 -14.43
N ARG A 3 26.28 11.88 -13.11
CA ARG A 3 26.51 10.59 -12.45
C ARG A 3 25.28 9.71 -12.67
N PRO A 4 25.45 8.41 -12.94
CA PRO A 4 24.32 7.53 -13.18
C PRO A 4 23.40 7.46 -11.95
N GLU A 5 22.09 7.42 -12.18
CA GLU A 5 21.07 7.28 -11.12
C GLU A 5 21.22 5.94 -10.38
N LEU A 6 20.84 5.92 -9.09
CA LEU A 6 20.56 4.72 -8.31
C LEU A 6 19.05 4.44 -8.38
N VAL A 7 18.65 3.35 -9.02
CA VAL A 7 17.24 3.10 -9.35
C VAL A 7 16.71 1.89 -8.60
N LEU A 8 15.76 2.11 -7.69
CA LEU A 8 15.08 1.03 -6.96
C LEU A 8 13.62 0.93 -7.39
N PHE A 9 13.22 -0.27 -7.77
CA PHE A 9 11.84 -0.59 -8.18
C PHE A 9 11.05 -1.13 -6.98
N VAL A 10 9.89 -0.53 -6.73
CA VAL A 10 9.06 -0.79 -5.54
C VAL A 10 7.65 -1.18 -5.94
N ALA A 11 7.12 -2.24 -5.34
CA ALA A 11 5.71 -2.61 -5.46
C ALA A 11 5.14 -3.13 -4.14
N ARG A 12 3.86 -2.87 -3.92
CA ARG A 12 3.13 -3.21 -2.71
C ARG A 12 1.89 -4.05 -3.03
N ALA A 13 1.63 -5.07 -2.21
CA ALA A 13 0.33 -5.71 -2.10
C ALA A 13 -0.40 -5.25 -0.83
N SER A 14 -1.73 -5.30 -0.80
CA SER A 14 -2.50 -4.92 0.40
C SER A 14 -2.43 -5.95 1.53
N SER A 15 -2.21 -7.20 1.18
CA SER A 15 -2.20 -8.37 2.07
C SER A 15 -1.24 -9.42 1.50
N GLU A 16 -0.76 -10.31 2.38
CA GLU A 16 -0.05 -11.51 1.95
C GLU A 16 -1.06 -12.54 1.47
N GLU A 17 -1.12 -12.74 0.15
CA GLU A 17 -1.99 -13.73 -0.51
C GLU A 17 -1.12 -14.72 -1.29
N GLU A 18 -1.61 -15.93 -1.56
CA GLU A 18 -0.83 -16.93 -2.31
C GLU A 18 -0.32 -16.34 -3.64
N GLY A 19 1.00 -16.46 -3.88
CA GLY A 19 1.62 -15.93 -5.10
C GLY A 19 1.83 -14.41 -5.16
N TRP A 20 1.52 -13.65 -4.08
CA TRP A 20 1.63 -12.19 -4.09
C TRP A 20 3.03 -11.70 -4.50
N GLN A 21 4.08 -12.36 -4.03
CA GLN A 21 5.46 -11.95 -4.32
C GLN A 21 5.81 -12.12 -5.80
N ASP A 22 5.46 -13.26 -6.39
CA ASP A 22 5.75 -13.55 -7.80
C ASP A 22 4.96 -12.65 -8.72
N TYR A 23 3.70 -12.38 -8.38
CA TYR A 23 2.88 -11.39 -9.06
C TYR A 23 3.54 -10.00 -9.05
N LEU A 24 3.97 -9.50 -7.89
CA LEU A 24 4.62 -8.20 -7.79
C LEU A 24 5.96 -8.15 -8.52
N ARG A 25 6.77 -9.21 -8.42
CA ARG A 25 8.06 -9.31 -9.14
C ARG A 25 7.84 -9.28 -10.66
N ASN A 26 6.87 -10.04 -11.18
CA ASN A 26 6.53 -10.02 -12.60
C ASN A 26 6.03 -8.64 -13.05
N SER A 27 5.22 -7.98 -12.22
CA SER A 27 4.76 -6.61 -12.47
C SER A 27 5.91 -5.60 -12.48
N LEU A 28 6.91 -5.78 -11.61
CA LEU A 28 8.12 -4.96 -11.59
C LEU A 28 9.07 -5.27 -12.75
N LEU A 29 9.15 -6.50 -13.25
CA LEU A 29 9.87 -6.81 -14.49
C LEU A 29 9.27 -6.04 -15.67
N TYR A 30 7.94 -6.02 -15.79
CA TYR A 30 7.27 -5.22 -16.80
C TYR A 30 7.56 -3.72 -16.63
N THR A 31 7.48 -3.20 -15.40
CA THR A 31 7.76 -1.80 -15.08
C THR A 31 9.21 -1.42 -15.39
N ARG A 32 10.19 -2.29 -15.06
CA ARG A 32 11.60 -2.12 -15.39
C ARG A 32 11.84 -2.08 -16.90
N ASN A 33 11.21 -2.99 -17.65
CA ASN A 33 11.32 -2.99 -19.11
C ASN A 33 10.73 -1.72 -19.72
N ALA A 34 9.62 -1.21 -19.17
CA ALA A 34 9.06 0.08 -19.58
C ALA A 34 10.00 1.25 -19.23
N TYR A 35 10.59 1.23 -18.04
CA TYR A 35 11.55 2.24 -17.60
C TYR A 35 12.76 2.27 -18.52
N VAL A 36 13.38 1.12 -18.80
CA VAL A 36 14.60 1.05 -19.63
C VAL A 36 14.33 1.53 -21.06
N ARG A 37 13.15 1.24 -21.62
CA ARG A 37 12.74 1.78 -22.92
C ARG A 37 12.56 3.30 -22.92
N HIS A 38 12.19 3.89 -21.79
CA HIS A 38 11.86 5.31 -21.70
C HIS A 38 13.06 6.17 -21.29
N TYR A 39 13.81 5.73 -20.28
CA TYR A 39 14.92 6.47 -19.66
C TYR A 39 16.30 5.93 -20.03
N GLY A 40 16.38 4.76 -20.67
CA GLY A 40 17.65 4.11 -21.03
C GLY A 40 18.11 3.04 -20.04
N PRO A 41 19.28 2.42 -20.30
CA PRO A 41 19.78 1.31 -19.50
C PRO A 41 20.12 1.73 -18.06
N LEU A 42 19.93 0.80 -17.12
CA LEU A 42 20.34 0.97 -15.73
C LEU A 42 21.85 0.85 -15.61
N ALA A 43 22.47 1.70 -14.79
CA ALA A 43 23.89 1.59 -14.50
C ALA A 43 24.22 0.41 -13.58
N GLU A 44 23.28 0.03 -12.72
CA GLU A 44 23.36 -1.12 -11.83
C GLU A 44 21.97 -1.72 -11.61
N GLU A 45 21.93 -3.03 -11.33
CA GLU A 45 20.68 -3.71 -10.99
C GLU A 45 20.57 -3.88 -9.47
N LEU A 46 19.59 -3.20 -8.87
CA LEU A 46 19.22 -3.38 -7.47
C LEU A 46 18.09 -4.41 -7.33
N PRO A 47 18.06 -5.19 -6.25
CA PRO A 47 16.94 -6.09 -5.97
C PRO A 47 15.61 -5.34 -5.87
N PHE A 48 14.56 -5.93 -6.43
CA PHE A 48 13.21 -5.38 -6.30
C PHE A 48 12.75 -5.35 -4.84
N LEU A 49 12.19 -4.21 -4.43
CA LEU A 49 11.54 -4.07 -3.12
C LEU A 49 10.06 -4.39 -3.26
N VAL A 50 9.69 -5.60 -2.83
CA VAL A 50 8.30 -6.05 -2.78
C VAL A 50 7.88 -6.31 -1.34
N PHE A 51 6.69 -5.84 -0.96
CA PHE A 51 6.16 -6.05 0.39
C PHE A 51 4.62 -6.05 0.38
N ALA A 52 4.03 -6.58 1.45
CA ALA A 52 2.58 -6.66 1.62
C ALA A 52 2.15 -5.94 2.89
N GLN A 53 1.37 -4.86 2.73
CA GLN A 53 0.82 -4.05 3.81
C GLN A 53 -0.24 -3.11 3.25
N SER A 54 -1.29 -2.80 4.01
CA SER A 54 -2.20 -1.69 3.66
C SER A 54 -1.44 -0.37 3.46
N SER A 55 -1.72 0.34 2.35
CA SER A 55 -1.01 1.57 1.96
C SER A 55 -1.13 2.71 2.96
N ASN A 56 -2.20 2.74 3.75
CA ASN A 56 -2.47 3.79 4.73
C ASN A 56 -1.89 3.50 6.13
N ARG A 57 -1.24 2.34 6.34
CA ARG A 57 -0.61 2.00 7.63
C ARG A 57 0.83 2.49 7.69
N ARG A 58 1.33 2.72 8.90
CA ARG A 58 2.76 2.94 9.15
C ARG A 58 3.56 1.70 8.80
N PHE A 59 4.75 1.86 8.22
CA PHE A 59 5.64 0.73 8.04
C PHE A 59 6.03 0.13 9.40
N PRO A 60 6.13 -1.20 9.51
CA PRO A 60 6.96 -1.78 10.56
C PRO A 60 8.40 -1.26 10.37
N SER A 61 9.19 -1.25 11.45
CA SER A 61 10.56 -0.71 11.41
C SER A 61 11.43 -1.35 10.31
N ASP A 62 11.11 -2.56 9.88
CA ASP A 62 11.77 -3.30 8.81
C ASP A 62 10.78 -4.10 7.95
N PRO A 63 11.11 -4.41 6.67
CA PRO A 63 12.37 -4.08 5.98
C PRO A 63 12.33 -2.81 5.12
N VAL A 64 11.13 -2.27 4.82
CA VAL A 64 10.96 -1.21 3.81
C VAL A 64 11.73 0.08 4.15
N PRO A 65 11.58 0.69 5.34
CA PRO A 65 12.31 1.90 5.67
C PRO A 65 13.83 1.70 5.65
N ARG A 66 14.30 0.55 6.15
CA ARG A 66 15.73 0.21 6.15
C ARG A 66 16.32 0.14 4.74
N THR A 67 15.65 -0.52 3.80
CA THR A 67 16.13 -0.63 2.41
C THR A 67 16.19 0.74 1.74
N ILE A 68 15.18 1.58 1.90
CA ILE A 68 15.14 2.93 1.32
C ILE A 68 16.23 3.80 1.94
N THR A 69 16.37 3.79 3.27
CA THR A 69 17.44 4.53 3.97
C THR A 69 18.84 4.11 3.53
N ALA A 70 19.08 2.81 3.31
CA ALA A 70 20.36 2.32 2.82
C ALA A 70 20.65 2.82 1.38
N LEU A 71 19.64 2.87 0.53
CA LEU A 71 19.75 3.43 -0.82
C LEU A 71 20.07 4.93 -0.79
N LEU A 72 19.35 5.70 0.05
CA LEU A 72 19.54 7.15 0.19
C LEU A 72 20.92 7.47 0.77
N THR A 73 21.36 6.70 1.76
CA THR A 73 22.73 6.77 2.30
C THR A 73 23.75 6.57 1.18
N SER A 74 23.57 5.53 0.35
CA SER A 74 24.45 5.25 -0.78
C SER A 74 24.44 6.39 -1.81
N GLY A 75 23.26 6.97 -2.10
CA GLY A 75 23.12 8.13 -2.98
C GLY A 75 23.90 9.33 -2.47
N ARG A 76 23.80 9.63 -1.18
CA ARG A 76 24.56 10.70 -0.53
C ARG A 76 26.07 10.45 -0.60
N GLU A 77 26.52 9.27 -0.18
CA GLU A 77 27.95 8.92 -0.12
C GLU A 77 28.61 8.92 -1.50
N THR A 78 27.87 8.50 -2.52
CA THR A 78 28.36 8.44 -3.90
C THR A 78 28.03 9.69 -4.71
N GLY A 79 27.30 10.66 -4.15
CA GLY A 79 26.80 11.85 -4.86
C GLY A 79 25.95 11.51 -6.09
N ARG A 80 25.26 10.35 -6.09
CA ARG A 80 24.41 9.89 -7.19
C ARG A 80 22.94 10.24 -6.91
N PRO A 81 22.18 10.70 -7.91
CA PRO A 81 20.73 10.86 -7.77
C PRO A 81 20.07 9.52 -7.44
N VAL A 82 19.00 9.55 -6.66
CA VAL A 82 18.21 8.37 -6.28
C VAL A 82 16.83 8.45 -6.93
N VAL A 83 16.46 7.38 -7.62
CA VAL A 83 15.14 7.23 -8.24
C VAL A 83 14.40 6.05 -7.65
N LEU A 84 13.24 6.31 -7.07
CA LEU A 84 12.31 5.27 -6.63
C LEU A 84 11.21 5.11 -7.68
N VAL A 85 11.22 3.98 -8.37
CA VAL A 85 10.20 3.65 -9.37
C VAL A 85 9.07 2.88 -8.69
N ILE A 86 7.93 3.55 -8.52
CA ILE A 86 6.79 3.02 -7.75
C ILE A 86 5.74 2.44 -8.70
N ASN A 87 5.38 1.18 -8.48
CA ASN A 87 4.38 0.48 -9.28
C ASN A 87 2.97 0.79 -8.75
N GLY A 88 2.31 1.76 -9.38
CA GLY A 88 0.98 2.24 -8.99
C GLY A 88 1.01 3.41 -8.00
N TRP A 89 -0.10 4.15 -7.91
CA TRP A 89 -0.20 5.34 -7.05
C TRP A 89 -0.03 5.05 -5.56
N ASP A 90 -0.34 3.83 -5.15
CA ASP A 90 -0.26 3.34 -3.78
C ASP A 90 0.85 2.28 -3.61
N GLY A 91 1.77 2.17 -4.57
CA GLY A 91 2.80 1.13 -4.61
C GLY A 91 3.89 1.24 -3.53
N LEU A 92 3.94 2.34 -2.78
CA LEU A 92 4.81 2.54 -1.62
C LEU A 92 3.96 2.79 -0.37
N SER A 93 3.36 3.97 -0.25
CA SER A 93 2.45 4.33 0.83
C SER A 93 1.51 5.42 0.36
N THR A 94 0.33 5.48 0.96
CA THR A 94 -0.60 6.60 0.87
C THR A 94 -0.80 7.26 2.22
N ASN A 95 0.04 6.95 3.22
CA ASN A 95 0.01 7.60 4.52
C ASN A 95 0.94 8.82 4.50
N PRO A 96 0.42 10.06 4.63
CA PRO A 96 1.21 11.28 4.62
C PRO A 96 2.38 11.26 5.60
N ILE A 97 2.14 10.80 6.84
CA ILE A 97 3.16 10.74 7.91
C ILE A 97 4.31 9.83 7.50
N VAL A 98 4.00 8.68 6.89
CA VAL A 98 5.02 7.72 6.44
C VAL A 98 5.89 8.30 5.32
N LEU A 99 5.30 9.04 4.39
CA LEU A 99 6.05 9.66 3.31
C LEU A 99 6.98 10.76 3.84
N VAL A 100 6.50 11.59 4.78
CA VAL A 100 7.32 12.59 5.46
C VAL A 100 8.47 11.92 6.22
N ASP A 101 8.16 10.95 7.10
CA ASP A 101 9.14 10.22 7.92
C ASP A 101 10.24 9.55 7.06
N LEU A 102 9.90 9.09 5.84
CA LEU A 102 10.86 8.45 4.94
C LEU A 102 11.83 9.43 4.26
N PHE A 103 11.36 10.62 3.89
CA PHE A 103 12.07 11.48 2.92
C PHE A 103 12.54 12.82 3.48
N GLU A 104 11.91 13.34 4.52
CA GLU A 104 12.19 14.69 5.04
C GLU A 104 13.67 14.90 5.39
N ALA A 105 14.28 13.94 6.08
CA ALA A 105 15.69 14.01 6.46
C ALA A 105 16.66 13.97 5.26
N TRP A 106 16.19 13.60 4.07
CA TRP A 106 17.02 13.34 2.90
C TRP A 106 16.82 14.33 1.76
N MET A 107 15.69 15.04 1.73
CA MET A 107 15.25 15.82 0.57
C MET A 107 16.19 16.98 0.19
N HIS A 108 17.07 17.42 1.11
CA HIS A 108 18.11 18.42 0.84
C HIS A 108 19.53 17.84 0.81
N GLU A 109 19.70 16.55 1.11
CA GLU A 109 20.99 15.85 1.11
C GLU A 109 21.20 15.02 -0.16
N VAL A 110 20.11 14.57 -0.79
CA VAL A 110 20.10 13.68 -1.95
C VAL A 110 19.12 14.24 -2.97
N ASP A 111 19.50 14.20 -4.26
CA ASP A 111 18.55 14.44 -5.34
C ASP A 111 17.65 13.21 -5.50
N ILE A 112 16.40 13.31 -5.03
CA ILE A 112 15.45 12.20 -4.99
C ILE A 112 14.27 12.49 -5.92
N THR A 113 14.01 11.55 -6.82
CA THR A 113 12.84 11.57 -7.69
C THR A 113 11.99 10.32 -7.47
N LEU A 114 10.67 10.47 -7.34
CA LEU A 114 9.75 9.33 -7.46
C LEU A 114 9.23 9.26 -8.89
N ARG A 115 9.36 8.10 -9.52
CA ARG A 115 8.74 7.84 -10.83
C ARG A 115 7.60 6.85 -10.63
N VAL A 116 6.39 7.38 -10.55
CA VAL A 116 5.19 6.55 -10.35
C VAL A 116 4.74 6.01 -11.70
N PHE A 117 4.81 4.70 -11.90
CA PHE A 117 4.29 4.07 -13.10
C PHE A 117 2.81 3.76 -12.89
N ALA A 118 1.89 4.50 -13.50
CA ALA A 118 0.45 4.38 -13.24
C ALA A 118 -0.41 4.90 -14.41
N GLY A 119 -1.73 4.87 -14.26
CA GLY A 119 -2.68 5.37 -15.27
C GLY A 119 -3.16 4.32 -16.27
N ASN A 120 -4.00 4.75 -17.22
CA ASN A 120 -4.49 3.92 -18.32
C ASN A 120 -4.56 4.75 -19.62
N PRO A 121 -3.62 4.57 -20.58
CA PRO A 121 -2.50 3.64 -20.53
C PRO A 121 -1.48 4.01 -19.44
N ARG A 122 -0.69 3.02 -18.98
CA ARG A 122 0.33 3.26 -17.94
C ARG A 122 1.46 4.14 -18.49
N ARG A 123 1.84 5.17 -17.74
CA ARG A 123 2.99 6.04 -17.99
C ARG A 123 3.74 6.34 -16.70
N PHE A 124 4.94 6.89 -16.82
CA PHE A 124 5.65 7.45 -15.67
C PHE A 124 5.14 8.86 -15.36
N PHE A 125 4.93 9.10 -14.08
CA PHE A 125 4.70 10.42 -13.50
C PHE A 125 5.92 10.78 -12.67
N GLU A 126 6.54 11.91 -12.97
CA GLU A 126 7.77 12.34 -12.31
C GLU A 126 7.45 13.28 -11.16
N VAL A 127 7.69 12.82 -9.94
CA VAL A 127 7.34 13.51 -8.71
C VAL A 127 8.61 14.03 -8.07
N SER A 128 8.63 15.35 -7.87
CA SER A 128 9.66 16.00 -7.06
C SER A 128 9.39 15.71 -5.59
N VAL A 129 10.33 15.02 -4.92
CA VAL A 129 10.18 14.65 -3.50
C VAL A 129 10.13 15.89 -2.62
N VAL A 130 11.01 16.88 -2.83
CA VAL A 130 11.04 18.13 -2.05
C VAL A 130 9.66 18.78 -2.03
N HIS A 131 9.12 19.11 -3.22
CA HIS A 131 7.82 19.75 -3.34
C HIS A 131 6.67 18.89 -2.81
N ALA A 132 6.73 17.56 -2.98
CA ALA A 132 5.70 16.66 -2.45
C ALA A 132 5.69 16.66 -0.91
N ILE A 133 6.85 16.60 -0.28
CA ILE A 133 6.96 16.55 1.19
C ILE A 133 6.56 17.89 1.82
N GLU A 134 7.02 19.01 1.27
CA GLU A 134 6.61 20.36 1.71
C GLU A 134 5.09 20.54 1.63
N ALA A 135 4.49 20.12 0.50
CA ALA A 135 3.04 20.18 0.32
C ALA A 135 2.29 19.27 1.31
N ILE A 136 2.79 18.07 1.56
CA ILE A 136 2.17 17.12 2.49
C ILE A 136 2.24 17.60 3.95
N ARG A 137 3.34 18.25 4.34
CA ARG A 137 3.51 18.82 5.69
C ARG A 137 2.54 19.98 5.96
N GLY A 138 2.11 20.67 4.92
CA GLY A 138 1.29 21.87 5.05
C GLY A 138 2.09 23.09 5.46
N ASP A 139 3.39 23.15 5.13
CA ASP A 139 4.28 24.27 5.48
C ASP A 139 3.94 25.60 4.73
N HIS A 140 2.79 25.66 4.06
CA HIS A 140 2.26 26.85 3.40
C HIS A 140 1.01 27.30 4.16
N GLU A 141 1.22 28.03 5.26
CA GLU A 141 0.15 28.46 6.18
C GLU A 141 -0.74 29.60 5.65
N ASP A 142 -0.49 30.14 4.45
CA ASP A 142 -1.33 31.16 3.83
C ASP A 142 -1.62 30.81 2.36
N ASP A 143 -2.89 30.62 2.00
CA ASP A 143 -3.39 30.17 0.68
C ASP A 143 -2.90 31.03 -0.50
N ASP A 144 -2.39 32.25 -0.24
CA ASP A 144 -1.90 33.18 -1.26
C ASP A 144 -0.40 33.01 -1.61
N GLU A 145 0.37 32.23 -0.83
CA GLU A 145 1.83 32.08 -0.99
C GLU A 145 2.29 30.62 -1.23
N ALA A 146 1.36 29.68 -1.41
CA ALA A 146 1.70 28.30 -1.72
C ALA A 146 2.39 28.19 -3.10
N PRO A 147 3.60 27.59 -3.19
CA PRO A 147 4.32 27.44 -4.45
C PRO A 147 3.54 26.54 -5.39
N VAL A 148 3.55 26.93 -6.68
CA VAL A 148 2.90 26.15 -7.72
C VAL A 148 3.64 24.82 -7.88
N LEU A 149 3.00 23.74 -7.45
CA LEU A 149 3.56 22.39 -7.58
C LEU A 149 3.69 21.99 -9.05
N PRO A 150 4.77 21.27 -9.44
CA PRO A 150 4.83 20.60 -10.73
C PRO A 150 3.62 19.70 -10.95
N SER A 151 3.11 19.61 -12.19
CA SER A 151 1.85 18.92 -12.50
C SER A 151 1.78 17.49 -11.95
N ASP A 152 2.80 16.67 -12.20
CA ASP A 152 2.82 15.27 -11.76
C ASP A 152 2.97 15.16 -10.23
N THR A 153 3.72 16.07 -9.60
CA THR A 153 3.79 16.22 -8.13
C THR A 153 2.43 16.55 -7.54
N LYS A 154 1.70 17.51 -8.13
CA LYS A 154 0.36 17.89 -7.66
C LYS A 154 -0.59 16.68 -7.72
N ILE A 155 -0.57 15.94 -8.84
CA ILE A 155 -1.39 14.73 -8.99
C ILE A 155 -1.03 13.70 -7.91
N PHE A 156 0.26 13.51 -7.62
CA PHE A 156 0.70 12.59 -6.58
C PHE A 156 0.18 12.99 -5.20
N VAL A 157 0.33 14.26 -4.82
CA VAL A 157 -0.16 14.78 -3.53
C VAL A 157 -1.69 14.62 -3.43
N ASP A 158 -2.44 14.99 -4.47
CA ASP A 158 -3.90 14.82 -4.53
C ASP A 158 -4.29 13.34 -4.33
N LYS A 159 -3.56 12.40 -4.95
CA LYS A 159 -3.79 10.95 -4.81
C LYS A 159 -3.47 10.44 -3.41
N VAL A 160 -2.38 10.88 -2.80
CA VAL A 160 -2.02 10.52 -1.42
C VAL A 160 -3.15 10.93 -0.47
N HIS A 161 -3.62 12.18 -0.54
CA HIS A 161 -4.72 12.65 0.31
C HIS A 161 -6.02 11.89 0.05
N ALA A 162 -6.41 11.70 -1.21
CA ALA A 162 -7.63 10.99 -1.57
C ALA A 162 -7.63 9.55 -1.04
N TYR A 163 -6.54 8.79 -1.27
CA TYR A 163 -6.45 7.41 -0.81
C TYR A 163 -6.32 7.29 0.70
N TYR A 164 -5.65 8.24 1.36
CA TYR A 164 -5.61 8.29 2.82
C TYR A 164 -7.00 8.45 3.41
N LEU A 165 -7.78 9.42 2.92
CA LEU A 165 -9.15 9.67 3.36
C LEU A 165 -10.09 8.49 3.08
N MET A 166 -9.99 7.88 1.89
CA MET A 166 -10.74 6.66 1.56
C MET A 166 -10.37 5.49 2.49
N GLY A 167 -9.08 5.34 2.81
CA GLY A 167 -8.61 4.30 3.72
C GLY A 167 -9.07 4.48 5.16
N ILE A 168 -9.31 5.72 5.60
CA ILE A 168 -9.90 6.01 6.92
C ILE A 168 -11.41 5.79 6.90
N THR A 169 -12.10 6.29 5.88
CA THR A 169 -13.58 6.26 5.78
C THR A 169 -14.15 4.89 5.39
N GLY A 170 -13.37 4.05 4.69
CA GLY A 170 -13.74 2.66 4.37
C GLY A 170 -13.85 1.74 5.61
N ASN A 171 -13.27 2.15 6.74
CA ASN A 171 -13.40 1.44 8.03
C ASN A 171 -14.63 1.87 8.85
N SER A 172 -15.33 2.92 8.45
CA SER A 172 -16.58 3.37 9.08
C SER A 172 -17.79 2.80 8.35
N SER A 173 -17.94 1.47 8.35
CA SER A 173 -19.30 0.92 8.31
C SER A 173 -19.98 1.27 9.63
N PRO A 174 -21.25 1.72 9.66
CA PRO A 174 -21.97 1.88 10.91
C PRO A 174 -21.97 0.52 11.61
N ARG A 175 -21.53 0.46 12.88
CA ARG A 175 -21.87 -0.68 13.74
C ARG A 175 -23.38 -0.84 13.62
N SER A 176 -23.85 -1.95 13.05
CA SER A 176 -25.27 -2.28 13.02
C SER A 176 -25.83 -1.98 14.41
N ALA A 177 -26.74 -1.02 14.47
CA ALA A 177 -27.42 -0.68 15.70
C ALA A 177 -28.00 -1.98 16.24
N ALA A 178 -27.44 -2.45 17.35
CA ALA A 178 -28.03 -3.55 18.09
C ALA A 178 -29.45 -3.09 18.44
N VAL A 179 -30.43 -3.76 17.85
CA VAL A 179 -31.84 -3.60 18.16
C VAL A 179 -31.97 -3.73 19.69
N PRO A 180 -32.56 -2.75 20.40
CA PRO A 180 -32.78 -2.90 21.83
C PRO A 180 -33.72 -4.08 22.01
N ARG A 181 -33.25 -5.17 22.60
CA ARG A 181 -34.14 -6.22 23.10
C ARG A 181 -34.97 -5.58 24.21
N GLY A 182 -36.22 -5.30 23.89
CA GLY A 182 -37.22 -4.82 24.83
C GLY A 182 -37.29 -5.72 26.04
N GLU A 183 -37.33 -5.09 27.21
CA GLU A 183 -37.67 -5.72 28.47
C GLU A 183 -39.07 -6.33 28.39
N SER A 184 -39.21 -7.54 28.92
CA SER A 184 -40.49 -8.01 29.44
C SER A 184 -40.22 -8.95 30.60
N ARG A 185 -40.24 -8.39 31.81
CA ARG A 185 -40.57 -9.11 33.04
C ARG A 185 -42.08 -9.31 33.07
N LEU A 186 -42.55 -10.52 33.39
CA LEU A 186 -43.46 -10.81 34.51
C LEU A 186 -43.89 -12.30 34.51
N ASN A 187 -43.55 -12.97 35.62
CA ASN A 187 -44.30 -13.95 36.42
C ASN A 187 -45.27 -14.96 35.77
N GLY A 188 -45.06 -16.25 36.08
CA GLY A 188 -46.05 -17.00 36.86
C GLY A 188 -46.57 -18.35 36.33
N VAL A 189 -46.17 -19.43 37.03
CA VAL A 189 -47.00 -20.56 37.53
C VAL A 189 -47.46 -21.70 36.58
N SER A 190 -46.90 -22.89 36.88
CA SER A 190 -47.44 -24.27 36.93
C SER A 190 -47.69 -25.18 35.71
N GLU A 191 -47.11 -26.39 35.89
CA GLU A 191 -47.56 -27.76 35.53
C GLU A 191 -47.77 -28.16 34.07
N ALA A 192 -46.98 -29.14 33.60
CA ALA A 192 -47.41 -30.55 33.50
C ALA A 192 -46.27 -31.48 32.99
N ARG A 193 -46.45 -32.76 33.28
CA ARG A 193 -45.54 -33.92 33.18
C ARG A 193 -45.05 -34.30 31.78
N SER A 194 -43.86 -34.91 31.78
CA SER A 194 -43.14 -35.85 30.90
C SER A 194 -43.97 -36.79 29.98
N PRO A 195 -43.39 -37.56 29.02
CA PRO A 195 -41.97 -37.94 28.91
C PRO A 195 -41.32 -38.02 27.51
N SER A 196 -40.02 -38.30 27.59
CA SER A 196 -38.99 -38.55 26.59
C SER A 196 -39.25 -39.68 25.59
N SER A 197 -38.41 -39.63 24.54
CA SER A 197 -37.71 -40.70 23.81
C SER A 197 -38.24 -41.12 22.42
N GLU A 198 -37.36 -40.91 21.41
CA GLU A 198 -37.10 -41.65 20.14
C GLU A 198 -36.27 -40.69 19.26
N VAL A 199 -34.94 -40.65 19.31
CA VAL A 199 -33.91 -41.56 18.76
C VAL A 199 -34.16 -42.00 17.30
N GLY A 200 -33.45 -41.33 16.40
CA GLY A 200 -32.56 -42.00 15.44
C GLY A 200 -33.15 -42.32 14.08
N ASP A 201 -33.14 -41.33 13.19
CA ASP A 201 -33.44 -41.49 11.77
C ASP A 201 -32.26 -42.10 10.98
N GLY A 202 -32.61 -42.74 9.86
CA GLY A 202 -31.92 -43.75 9.07
C GLY A 202 -30.43 -43.56 8.75
N SER A 203 -29.68 -44.66 8.94
CA SER A 203 -28.41 -44.90 8.24
C SER A 203 -28.70 -45.60 6.90
N TYR A 204 -28.39 -44.91 5.81
CA TYR A 204 -28.39 -45.48 4.46
C TYR A 204 -27.04 -46.16 4.20
N SER A 205 -27.10 -47.47 3.96
CA SER A 205 -25.99 -48.28 3.45
C SER A 205 -26.18 -48.45 1.95
N ALA A 206 -25.22 -48.00 1.13
CA ALA A 206 -25.10 -48.41 -0.26
C ALA A 206 -23.68 -48.89 -0.52
N SER A 207 -23.61 -50.19 -0.77
CA SER A 207 -22.48 -51.03 -1.13
C SER A 207 -21.71 -50.51 -2.35
N MET A 208 -20.38 -50.40 -2.22
CA MET A 208 -19.46 -50.38 -3.35
C MET A 208 -19.04 -51.82 -3.70
N GLY A 209 -19.33 -52.21 -4.93
CA GLY A 209 -18.48 -53.13 -5.68
C GLY A 209 -17.68 -52.29 -6.68
N ASP A 210 -16.38 -52.52 -6.80
CA ASP A 210 -15.88 -53.47 -7.78
C ASP A 210 -14.38 -53.68 -7.61
N SER A 211 -13.98 -54.92 -7.83
CA SER A 211 -12.60 -55.37 -7.91
C SER A 211 -12.07 -55.11 -9.30
N LEU A 212 -10.82 -54.64 -9.41
CA LEU A 212 -9.77 -55.14 -10.31
C LEU A 212 -8.43 -54.54 -9.88
#